data_AF-A0A1S1P3G6-F1
#
_entry.id   AF-A0A1S1P3G6-F1
#
_cell.length_a   1.000
_cell.length_b   1.000
_cell.length_c   1.000
_cell.angle_alpha   90.00
_cell.angle_beta   90.00
_cell.angle_gamma   90.00
#
_symmetry.space_group_name_H-M   'P 1'
#
loop_
_entity.id
_entity.type
_entity.pdbx_description
1 polymer ?
#
loop_
_entity_poly.entity_id
_entity_poly.type
_entity_poly.pdbx_seq_one_letter_code
_entity_poly.pdbx_strand_id
1 'polypeptide(L)' 'MYDDHHGTRLVMLMRPMAQPGDAPMREHRSGSAAGYAWAQDGLGYSLVGASDPAVIHPLANEIRRTTATNT' A
#
# COMPACT_ATOMS: atom_id res chain seq x y z
N MET A 1 -8.77 -2.83 -6.41
CA MET A 1 -9.46 -1.60 -5.95
C MET A 1 -10.61 -2.04 -5.05
N TYR A 2 -10.82 -1.33 -3.96
CA TYR A 2 -11.85 -1.57 -2.96
C TYR A 2 -12.65 -0.28 -2.75
N ASP A 3 -13.96 -0.42 -2.63
CA ASP A 3 -14.89 0.66 -2.34
C ASP A 3 -15.91 0.16 -1.32
N ASP A 4 -16.25 0.97 -0.32
CA ASP A 4 -17.30 0.65 0.66
C ASP A 4 -18.57 1.50 0.47
N HIS A 5 -19.62 1.18 1.22
CA HIS A 5 -20.88 1.92 1.18
C HIS A 5 -20.82 3.30 1.86
N HIS A 6 -19.71 3.62 2.52
CA HIS A 6 -19.47 4.89 3.21
C HIS A 6 -18.63 5.87 2.36
N GLY A 7 -18.25 5.49 1.14
CA GLY A 7 -17.48 6.33 0.21
C GLY A 7 -15.97 6.19 0.35
N THR A 8 -15.48 5.25 1.16
CA THR A 8 -14.05 4.92 1.23
C THR A 8 -13.64 4.24 -0.06
N ARG A 9 -12.54 4.70 -0.67
CA ARG A 9 -11.95 4.08 -1.85
C ARG A 9 -10.46 3.84 -1.64
N LEU A 10 -10.04 2.59 -1.81
CA LEU A 10 -8.66 2.14 -1.68
C LEU A 10 -8.19 1.45 -2.95
N VAL A 11 -6.98 1.78 -3.40
CA VAL A 11 -6.33 1.14 -4.53
C VAL A 11 -5.04 0.50 -4.02
N MET A 12 -4.94 -0.82 -4.22
CA MET A 12 -3.71 -1.55 -4.04
C MET A 12 -3.10 -1.86 -5.42
N LEU A 13 -1.84 -1.52 -5.60
CA LEU A 13 -1.04 -1.86 -6.76
C LEU A 13 0.13 -2.74 -6.33
N MET A 14 0.35 -3.83 -7.05
CA MET A 14 1.53 -4.69 -6.93
C MET A 14 2.22 -4.71 -8.29
N ARG A 15 3.53 -4.50 -8.32
CA ARG A 15 4.31 -4.52 -9.56
C ARG A 15 5.67 -5.19 -9.35
N PRO A 16 6.14 -6.01 -10.29
CA PRO A 16 7.55 -6.40 -10.32
C PRO A 16 8.45 -5.17 -10.39
N MET A 17 9.53 -5.19 -9.62
CA MET A 17 10.56 -4.16 -9.68
C MET A 17 11.59 -4.48 -10.76
N ALA A 18 11.98 -3.45 -11.53
CA ALA A 18 13.01 -3.59 -12.56
C ALA A 18 14.38 -3.90 -11.94
N GLN A 19 14.65 -3.34 -10.76
CA GLN A 19 15.79 -3.70 -9.94
C GLN A 19 15.26 -4.26 -8.61
N PRO A 20 15.47 -5.56 -8.34
CA PRO A 20 15.06 -6.17 -7.07
C PRO A 20 15.74 -5.46 -5.90
N GLY A 21 14.96 -5.09 -4.89
CA GLY A 21 15.47 -4.50 -3.67
C GLY A 21 14.33 -4.15 -2.71
N ASP A 22 14.47 -4.57 -1.46
CA ASP A 22 13.51 -4.25 -0.42
C ASP A 22 13.62 -2.77 -0.04
N ALA A 23 12.47 -2.16 0.25
CA ALA A 23 12.39 -0.78 0.67
C ALA A 23 11.43 -0.67 1.85
N PRO A 24 11.81 0.06 2.92
CA PRO A 24 10.92 0.25 4.05
C PRO A 24 9.66 0.99 3.61
N MET A 25 8.57 0.74 4.31
CA MET A 25 7.30 1.42 4.06
C MET A 25 7.45 2.92 4.30
N ARG A 26 7.02 3.71 3.32
CA ARG A 26 6.99 5.18 3.40
C ARG A 26 5.61 5.70 3.09
N GLU A 27 5.23 6.73 3.82
CA GLU A 27 4.03 7.50 3.52
C GLU A 27 4.24 8.28 2.21
N HIS A 28 3.17 8.37 1.43
CA HIS A 28 3.10 9.19 0.22
C HIS A 28 1.81 10.00 0.25
N ARG A 29 1.90 11.29 -0.09
CA ARG A 29 0.74 12.18 -0.22
C ARG A 29 0.75 12.83 -1.59
N SER A 30 -0.40 12.81 -2.25
CA SER A 30 -0.60 13.45 -3.56
C SER A 30 -1.99 14.06 -3.62
N GLY A 31 -2.07 15.39 -3.59
CA GLY A 31 -3.33 16.12 -3.53
C GLY A 31 -4.17 15.69 -2.32
N SER A 32 -5.41 15.25 -2.58
CA SER A 32 -6.32 14.74 -1.56
C SER A 32 -6.12 13.26 -1.23
N ALA A 33 -5.18 12.57 -1.89
CA ALA A 33 -4.89 11.16 -1.65
C ALA A 33 -3.68 10.99 -0.73
N ALA A 34 -3.79 10.04 0.19
CA ALA A 34 -2.70 9.55 1.01
C ALA A 34 -2.48 8.07 0.76
N GLY A 35 -1.30 7.57 1.08
CA GLY A 35 -0.97 6.18 0.89
C GLY A 35 0.37 5.78 1.47
N TYR A 36 0.67 4.50 1.33
CA TYR A 36 1.94 3.92 1.71
C TYR A 36 2.49 3.10 0.55
N ALA A 37 3.81 3.18 0.35
CA ALA A 37 4.52 2.36 -0.61
C ALA A 37 5.71 1.66 0.06
N TRP A 38 5.96 0.42 -0.32
CA TRP A 38 7.09 -0.38 0.14
C TRP A 38 7.53 -1.34 -0.97
N ALA A 39 8.69 -1.96 -0.78
CA ALA A 39 9.13 -3.06 -1.62
C ALA A 39 9.53 -4.24 -0.76
N GLN A 40 9.15 -5.43 -1.21
CA GLN A 40 9.48 -6.68 -0.55
C GLN A 40 9.51 -7.81 -1.59
N ASP A 41 10.53 -8.66 -1.53
CA ASP A 41 10.62 -9.88 -2.34
C ASP A 41 10.55 -9.62 -3.85
N GLY A 42 11.16 -8.50 -4.29
CA GLY A 42 11.17 -8.10 -5.71
C GLY A 42 9.86 -7.49 -6.22
N LEU A 43 8.85 -7.36 -5.35
CA LEU A 43 7.59 -6.68 -5.64
C LEU A 43 7.54 -5.29 -4.98
N GLY A 44 7.13 -4.31 -5.75
CA GLY A 44 6.75 -2.99 -5.27
C GLY A 44 5.26 -2.95 -4.98
N TYR A 45 4.91 -2.44 -3.81
CA TYR A 45 3.54 -2.33 -3.32
C TYR A 45 3.17 -0.86 -3.13
N SER A 46 1.93 -0.52 -3.42
CA SER A 46 1.35 0.77 -3.08
C SER A 46 -0.10 0.60 -2.66
N LEU A 47 -0.47 1.19 -1.52
CA LEU A 47 -1.83 1.31 -1.05
C LEU A 47 -2.18 2.79 -0.96
N VAL A 48 -3.20 3.24 -1.69
CA VAL A 48 -3.58 4.65 -1.80
C VAL A 48 -5.08 4.81 -1.61
N GLY A 49 -5.52 5.88 -0.96
CA GLY A 49 -6.93 6.24 -0.85
C GLY A 49 -7.15 7.70 -0.50
N ALA A 50 -8.40 8.15 -0.62
CA ALA A 50 -8.86 9.47 -0.17
C ALA A 50 -9.26 9.42 1.32
N SER A 51 -8.46 8.74 2.14
CA SER A 51 -8.70 8.51 3.56
C SER A 51 -7.52 9.01 4.38
N ASP A 52 -7.74 9.23 5.68
CA ASP A 52 -6.68 9.65 6.60
C ASP A 52 -5.53 8.62 6.61
N PRO A 53 -4.25 9.05 6.47
CA PRO A 53 -3.10 8.16 6.62
C PRO A 53 -3.14 7.26 7.85
N ALA A 54 -3.70 7.73 8.97
CA ALA A 54 -3.86 6.95 10.21
C ALA A 54 -4.78 5.73 10.05
N VAL A 55 -5.72 5.76 9.09
CA VAL A 55 -6.57 4.61 8.74
C VAL A 55 -5.85 3.68 7.75
N ILE A 56 -5.09 4.26 6.82
CA ILE A 56 -4.41 3.50 5.76
C ILE A 56 -3.19 2.74 6.31
N HIS A 57 -2.48 3.30 7.30
CA HIS A 57 -1.24 2.72 7.81
C HIS A 57 -1.43 1.32 8.45
N PRO A 58 -2.40 1.10 9.35
CA PRO A 58 -2.67 -0.23 9.89
C PRO A 58 -2.99 -1.27 8.81
N LEU A 59 -3.75 -0.87 7.77
CA LEU A 59 -4.08 -1.76 6.66
C LEU A 59 -2.86 -2.11 5.81
N ALA A 60 -2.00 -1.12 5.52
CA ALA A 60 -0.73 -1.35 4.82
C ALA A 60 0.18 -2.31 5.62
N ASN A 61 0.21 -2.18 6.95
CA ASN A 61 0.96 -3.08 7.83
C ASN A 61 0.45 -4.52 7.76
N GLU A 62 -0.87 -4.72 7.75
CA GLU A 62 -1.45 -6.05 7.67
C GLU A 62 -1.18 -6.70 6.31
N ILE A 63 -1.40 -5.97 5.22
CA ILE A 63 -1.11 -6.45 3.86
C ILE A 63 0.35 -6.91 3.75
N ARG A 64 1.30 -6.07 4.19
CA ARG A 64 2.72 -6.39 4.16
C ARG A 64 3.04 -7.68 4.94
N ARG A 65 2.40 -7.88 6.10
CA ARG A 65 2.57 -9.10 6.92
C ARG A 65 2.04 -10.34 6.21
N THR A 66 0.84 -10.27 5.65
CA THR A 66 0.21 -11.40 4.95
C THR A 66 0.97 -11.77 3.68
N THR A 67 1.45 -10.79 2.90
CA THR A 67 2.21 -11.05 1.68
C THR A 67 3.59 -11.65 1.97
N ALA A 68 4.22 -11.31 3.09
CA ALA A 68 5.47 -11.93 3.53
C ALA A 68 5.34 -13.42 3.89
N THR A 69 4.13 -13.86 4.25
CA THR A 69 3.88 -15.23 4.74
C THR A 69 3.48 -16.18 3.60
N ASN A 70 3.03 -15.66 2.47
CA ASN A 70 2.44 -16.43 1.36
C ASN A 70 3.38 -16.60 0.15
N THR A 71 4.69 -16.41 0.33
CA THR A 71 5.73 -16.59 -0.70
C THR A 71 6.79 -17.54 -0.19
#